data_AF-A0A2U1PF14-F1
#
_entry.id   AF-A0A2U1PF14-F1
#
_cell.length_a   1.000
_cell.length_b   1.000
_cell.length_c   1.000
_cell.angle_alpha   90.00
_cell.angle_beta   90.00
_cell.angle_gamma   90.00
#
_symmetry.space_group_name_H-M   'P 1'
#
loop_
_entity.id
_entity.type
_entity.pdbx_description
1 polymer ?
#
loop_
_entity_poly.entity_id
_entity_poly.type
_entity_poly.pdbx_seq_one_letter_code
_entity_poly.pdbx_strand_id
1 'polypeptide(L)'
;MEFEFQASNLNIDFDLSHITREMITQHFYMAVDQAAKKLGVGLSSLKRQCRAMGIKRWPSRKLNSLQELTKHFQDENAGEKSDPNTQEIIRRLEVLKRQIIHTTNYSNYEEMDNSHGYDYECNEES
;
A
#
# COMPACT_ATOMS: atom_id res chain seq x y z
N MET A 1 -19.60 -29.00 -16.84
CA MET A 1 -18.28 -28.62 -17.42
C MET A 1 -17.49 -28.07 -16.27
N GLU A 2 -16.81 -28.97 -15.56
CA GLU A 2 -16.10 -28.67 -14.32
C GLU A 2 -14.80 -27.94 -14.65
N PHE A 3 -14.66 -26.72 -14.15
CA PHE A 3 -13.43 -25.96 -14.24
C PHE A 3 -12.50 -26.46 -13.13
N GLU A 4 -11.78 -27.55 -13.41
CA GLU A 4 -10.64 -27.96 -12.60
C GLU A 4 -9.53 -26.91 -12.76
N PHE A 5 -9.48 -25.97 -11.80
CA PHE A 5 -8.33 -25.11 -11.62
C PHE A 5 -7.20 -25.97 -11.06
N GLN A 6 -6.43 -26.58 -11.97
CA GLN A 6 -5.24 -27.35 -11.63
C GLN A 6 -4.23 -26.41 -10.96
N ALA A 7 -4.21 -26.42 -9.63
CA ALA A 7 -3.17 -25.79 -8.83
C ALA A 7 -1.94 -26.70 -8.82
N SER A 8 -1.23 -26.76 -9.94
CA SER A 8 0.09 -27.39 -10.03
C SER A 8 1.19 -26.42 -9.60
N ASN A 9 1.70 -26.66 -8.39
CA ASN A 9 3.07 -26.44 -7.93
C ASN A 9 3.82 -25.16 -8.39
N LEU A 10 3.87 -24.16 -7.49
CA LEU A 10 5.08 -23.35 -7.33
C LEU A 10 5.65 -23.59 -5.93
N ASN A 11 6.76 -24.33 -5.93
CA ASN A 11 7.76 -24.55 -4.89
C ASN A 11 7.61 -23.74 -3.58
N ILE A 12 7.36 -24.49 -2.50
CA ILE A 12 8.21 -24.62 -1.31
C ILE A 12 8.85 -23.32 -0.83
N ASP A 13 8.29 -22.78 0.26
CA ASP A 13 9.04 -22.19 1.39
C ASP A 13 10.30 -21.37 1.04
N PHE A 14 10.23 -20.47 0.05
CA PHE A 14 11.31 -19.48 -0.09
C PHE A 14 11.24 -18.56 1.13
N ASP A 15 12.31 -18.68 1.91
CA ASP A 15 12.42 -18.36 3.31
C ASP A 15 11.79 -17.01 3.70
N LEU A 16 10.61 -17.08 4.32
CA LEU A 16 9.96 -15.92 4.93
C LEU A 16 10.81 -15.30 6.05
N SER A 17 11.79 -16.04 6.61
CA SER A 17 12.67 -15.55 7.66
C SER A 17 13.69 -14.52 7.17
N HIS A 18 13.99 -14.50 5.87
CA HIS A 18 14.85 -13.49 5.25
C HIS A 18 14.11 -12.19 4.92
N ILE A 19 12.77 -12.20 4.92
CA ILE A 19 11.99 -10.99 4.65
C ILE A 19 11.93 -10.15 5.91
N THR A 20 12.71 -9.07 5.93
CA THR A 20 12.69 -8.07 6.99
C THR A 20 11.68 -6.96 6.67
N ARG A 21 11.27 -6.21 7.70
CA ARG A 21 10.41 -5.03 7.54
C ARG A 21 11.02 -4.03 6.56
N GLU A 22 12.34 -3.85 6.61
CA GLU A 22 13.07 -2.89 5.77
C GLU A 22 12.97 -3.25 4.28
N MET A 23 13.08 -4.53 3.94
CA MET A 23 12.89 -4.98 2.56
C MET A 23 11.46 -4.68 2.07
N ILE A 24 10.45 -4.88 2.93
CA ILE A 24 9.06 -4.60 2.57
C ILE A 24 8.82 -3.10 2.41
N THR A 25 9.34 -2.26 3.31
CA THR A 25 9.14 -0.81 3.28
C THR A 25 9.76 -0.16 2.03
N GLN A 26 10.86 -0.71 1.52
CA GLN A 26 11.47 -0.30 0.25
C GLN A 26 10.54 -0.51 -0.96
N HIS A 27 9.58 -1.43 -0.87
CA HIS A 27 8.66 -1.75 -1.97
C HIS A 27 7.26 -1.15 -1.80
N PHE A 28 6.99 -0.33 -0.79
CA PHE A 28 5.67 0.29 -0.63
C PHE A 28 5.23 1.23 -1.75
N TYR A 29 6.18 1.68 -2.58
CA TYR A 29 5.94 2.51 -3.77
C TYR A 29 5.29 1.76 -4.93
N MET A 30 5.24 0.42 -4.87
CA MET A 30 4.63 -0.40 -5.92
C MET A 30 3.46 -1.21 -5.39
N ALA A 31 2.71 -1.81 -6.32
CA ALA A 31 1.62 -2.70 -5.95
C ALA A 31 2.15 -3.96 -5.25
N VAL A 32 1.34 -4.53 -4.35
CA VAL A 32 1.74 -5.69 -3.53
C VAL A 32 2.09 -6.91 -4.39
N ASP A 33 1.46 -7.07 -5.55
CA ASP A 33 1.78 -8.10 -6.54
C ASP A 33 3.16 -7.88 -7.17
N GLN A 34 3.53 -6.64 -7.48
CA GLN A 34 4.85 -6.30 -8.01
C GLN A 34 5.93 -6.47 -6.93
N ALA A 35 5.64 -6.04 -5.71
CA ALA A 35 6.54 -6.22 -4.57
C ALA A 35 6.80 -7.71 -4.31
N ALA A 36 5.75 -8.54 -4.33
CA ALA A 36 5.86 -9.99 -4.18
C ALA A 36 6.75 -10.62 -5.27
N LYS A 37 6.55 -10.23 -6.53
CA LYS A 37 7.39 -10.68 -7.66
C LYS A 37 8.85 -10.23 -7.51
N LYS A 38 9.09 -8.99 -7.07
CA LYS A 38 10.44 -8.45 -6.84
C LYS A 38 11.16 -9.14 -5.70
N LEU A 39 10.43 -9.50 -4.65
CA LEU A 39 10.93 -10.23 -3.50
C LEU A 39 11.01 -11.75 -3.73
N GLY A 40 10.55 -12.25 -4.89
CA GLY A 40 10.55 -13.68 -5.20
C GLY A 40 9.61 -14.51 -4.33
N VAL A 41 8.59 -13.89 -3.72
CA VAL A 41 7.70 -14.54 -2.75
C VAL A 41 6.26 -14.58 -3.26
N GLY A 42 5.50 -15.58 -2.81
CA GLY A 42 4.07 -15.66 -3.12
C GLY A 42 3.30 -14.49 -2.50
N LEU A 43 2.29 -13.96 -3.22
CA LEU A 43 1.44 -12.86 -2.75
C LEU A 43 0.81 -13.16 -1.38
N SER A 44 0.33 -14.39 -1.19
CA SER A 44 -0.26 -14.84 0.08
C SER A 44 0.76 -14.89 1.21
N SER A 45 1.99 -15.32 0.91
CA SER A 45 3.10 -15.39 1.88
C SER A 45 3.55 -13.99 2.29
N LEU A 46 3.70 -13.06 1.33
CA LEU A 46 4.00 -11.65 1.61
C LEU A 46 2.91 -11.02 2.47
N LYS A 47 1.62 -11.23 2.14
CA LYS A 47 0.50 -10.73 2.97
C LYS A 47 0.53 -11.28 4.39
N ARG A 48 0.86 -12.56 4.57
CA ARG A 48 0.99 -13.19 5.90
C ARG A 48 2.13 -12.56 6.70
N GLN A 49 3.29 -12.37 6.07
CA GLN A 49 4.45 -11.73 6.70
C GLN A 49 4.18 -10.26 7.05
N CYS A 50 3.56 -9.51 6.15
CA CYS A 50 3.11 -8.14 6.40
C CYS A 50 2.19 -8.05 7.63
N ARG A 51 1.20 -8.96 7.73
CA ARG A 51 0.31 -9.02 8.90
C ARG A 51 1.06 -9.36 10.18
N ALA A 52 2.02 -10.28 10.15
CA ALA A 52 2.86 -10.61 11.30
C ALA A 52 3.71 -9.40 11.75
N MET A 53 4.14 -8.55 10.83
CA MET A 53 4.83 -7.30 11.12
C MET A 53 3.89 -6.12 11.50
N GLY A 54 2.58 -6.34 11.56
CA GLY A 54 1.60 -5.30 11.87
C GLY A 54 1.19 -4.40 10.69
N ILE A 55 1.62 -4.73 9.46
CA ILE A 55 1.23 -4.06 8.23
C ILE A 55 -0.11 -4.65 7.75
N LYS A 56 -1.22 -4.10 8.25
CA LYS A 56 -2.57 -4.59 7.91
C LYS A 56 -3.01 -4.21 6.50
N ARG A 57 -2.64 -3.01 6.04
CA ARG A 57 -3.00 -2.47 4.73
C ARG A 57 -1.73 -1.99 4.02
N TRP A 58 -1.59 -2.38 2.76
CA TRP A 58 -0.46 -1.96 1.92
C TRP A 58 -0.62 -0.48 1.54
N PRO A 59 0.33 0.42 1.88
CA PRO A 59 0.14 1.86 1.76
C PRO A 59 0.36 2.43 0.35
N SER A 60 0.37 1.61 -0.70
CA SER A 60 0.66 2.06 -2.08
C SER A 60 -0.25 3.19 -2.56
N ARG A 61 -1.55 3.14 -2.23
CA ARG A 61 -2.51 4.17 -2.67
C ARG A 61 -2.11 5.57 -2.15
N LYS A 62 -1.73 5.68 -0.88
CA LYS A 62 -1.33 6.96 -0.29
C LYS A 62 0.06 7.39 -0.77
N LEU A 63 1.00 6.45 -0.88
CA LEU A 63 2.35 6.76 -1.39
C LEU A 63 2.32 7.26 -2.84
N ASN A 64 1.49 6.65 -3.69
CA ASN A 64 1.36 7.07 -5.09
C ASN A 64 0.82 8.50 -5.18
N SER A 65 -0.25 8.80 -4.44
CA SER A 65 -0.80 10.17 -4.40
C SER A 65 0.22 11.19 -3.91
N LEU A 66 0.98 10.88 -2.85
CA LEU A 66 2.06 11.77 -2.37
C LEU A 66 3.19 11.91 -3.39
N GLN A 67 3.53 10.85 -4.12
CA GLN A 67 4.56 10.87 -5.15
C GLN A 67 4.15 11.74 -6.34
N GLU A 68 2.89 11.64 -6.78
CA GLU A 68 2.36 12.49 -7.85
C GLU A 68 2.37 13.98 -7.44
N LEU A 69 1.92 14.29 -6.22
CA LEU A 69 1.99 15.65 -5.68
C LEU A 69 3.43 16.14 -5.60
N THR A 70 4.34 15.32 -5.06
CA THR A 70 5.77 15.68 -4.96
C THR A 70 6.35 15.98 -6.34
N LYS A 71 6.02 15.16 -7.35
CA LYS A 71 6.48 15.36 -8.73
C LYS A 71 5.95 16.66 -9.32
N HIS A 72 4.67 16.98 -9.11
CA HIS A 72 4.06 18.23 -9.58
C HIS A 72 4.80 19.45 -9.03
N PHE A 73 4.98 19.51 -7.71
CA PHE A 73 5.67 20.63 -7.06
C PHE A 73 7.17 20.68 -7.39
N GLN A 74 7.81 19.54 -7.64
CA GLN A 74 9.21 19.51 -8.10
C GLN A 74 9.37 20.07 -9.52
N ASP A 75 8.44 19.76 -10.43
CA ASP A 75 8.42 20.30 -11.79
C ASP A 75 8.20 21.83 -11.77
N GLU A 76 7.28 22.30 -10.92
CA GLU A 76 7.05 23.73 -10.68
C GLU A 76 8.27 24.43 -10.06
N ASN A 77 9.03 23.75 -9.18
CA ASN A 77 10.24 24.32 -8.55
C ASN A 77 11.47 24.32 -9.47
N ALA A 78 11.49 23.52 -10.55
CA ALA A 78 12.58 23.48 -11.52
C ALA A 78 12.66 24.73 -12.42
N GLY A 79 11.66 25.62 -12.35
CA GLY A 79 11.67 26.93 -13.00
C GLY A 79 12.63 27.94 -12.34
N GLU A 80 12.91 29.04 -13.03
CA GLU A 80 13.90 30.09 -12.67
C GLU A 80 13.67 30.80 -11.32
N LYS A 81 12.54 30.53 -10.64
CA LYS A 81 12.24 31.04 -9.31
C LYS A 81 11.82 29.89 -8.42
N SER A 82 12.73 29.48 -7.53
CA SER A 82 12.37 28.58 -6.44
C SER A 82 11.42 29.31 -5.48
N ASP A 83 10.13 29.05 -5.63
CA ASP A 83 9.13 29.52 -4.69
C ASP A 83 9.33 28.84 -3.31
N PRO A 84 9.56 29.60 -2.23
CA PRO A 84 9.82 29.05 -0.90
C PRO A 84 8.61 28.29 -0.33
N ASN A 85 7.39 28.60 -0.80
CA ASN A 85 6.20 27.86 -0.40
C ASN A 85 6.14 26.49 -1.11
N THR A 86 6.52 26.39 -2.39
CA THR A 86 6.71 25.11 -3.09
C THR A 86 7.74 24.21 -2.40
N GLN A 87 8.86 24.77 -1.93
CA GLN A 87 9.86 24.01 -1.16
C GLN A 87 9.30 23.47 0.16
N GLU A 88 8.53 24.27 0.90
CA GLU A 88 7.90 23.84 2.15
C GLU A 88 6.84 22.75 1.91
N ILE A 89 6.09 22.83 0.80
CA ILE A 89 5.12 21.79 0.41
C ILE A 89 5.85 20.47 0.14
N ILE A 90 6.93 20.48 -0.66
CA ILE A 90 7.74 19.27 -0.93
C ILE A 90 8.24 18.67 0.38
N ARG A 91 8.80 19.50 1.27
CA ARG A 91 9.31 19.06 2.58
C ARG A 91 8.22 18.38 3.42
N ARG A 92 7.00 18.94 3.45
CA ARG A 92 5.86 18.33 4.18
C ARG A 92 5.44 17.00 3.57
N LEU A 93 5.37 16.90 2.23
CA LEU A 93 5.04 15.67 1.53
C LEU A 93 6.06 14.56 1.82
N GLU A 94 7.35 14.88 1.87
CA GLU A 94 8.41 13.94 2.24
C GLU A 94 8.31 13.47 3.70
N VAL A 95 7.95 14.36 4.62
CA VAL A 95 7.70 14.00 6.03
C VAL A 95 6.50 13.06 6.12
N LEU A 96 5.38 13.38 5.46
CA LEU A 96 4.19 12.52 5.43
C LEU A 96 4.49 11.14 4.85
N LYS A 97 5.25 11.08 3.76
CA LYS A 97 5.71 9.82 3.15
C LYS A 97 6.52 8.98 4.13
N ARG A 98 7.46 9.59 4.85
CA ARG A 98 8.24 8.91 5.91
C ARG A 98 7.35 8.41 7.05
N GLN A 99 6.38 9.21 7.48
CA GLN A 99 5.41 8.79 8.50
C GLN A 99 4.62 7.57 8.04
N ILE A 100 4.09 7.56 6.81
CA ILE A 100 3.32 6.41 6.32
C ILE A 100 4.14 5.12 6.28
N ILE A 101 5.41 5.21 5.89
CA ILE A 101 6.34 4.08 5.84
C ILE A 101 6.66 3.54 7.25
N HIS A 102 6.76 4.43 8.24
CA HIS A 102 7.09 4.05 9.62
C HIS A 102 5.87 3.62 10.43
N THR A 103 4.72 4.26 10.21
CA THR A 103 3.51 4.06 11.02
C THR A 103 2.82 2.75 10.70
N THR A 104 2.69 2.34 9.43
CA THR A 104 2.10 1.09 8.86
C THR A 104 0.95 0.36 9.58
N ASN A 105 0.36 0.95 10.60
CA ASN A 105 -0.82 0.56 11.32
C ASN A 105 -1.79 1.74 11.15
N TYR A 106 -2.30 1.90 9.93
CA TYR A 106 -3.31 2.91 9.64
C TYR A 106 -4.70 2.30 9.83
N SER A 107 -5.00 1.96 11.08
CA SER A 107 -6.35 1.79 11.60
C SER A 107 -6.70 3.07 12.37
N ASN A 108 -6.92 4.16 11.63
CA ASN A 108 -7.74 5.29 12.05
C ASN A 108 -8.53 5.70 10.81
N TYR A 109 -9.63 4.98 10.57
CA TYR A 109 -10.79 5.54 9.91
C TYR A 109 -11.88 5.55 10.98
N GLU A 110 -12.18 6.76 11.44
CA GLU A 110 -13.50 7.17 11.93
C GLU A 110 -14.15 6.24 12.99
N GLU A 111 -13.74 6.40 14.24
CA GLU A 111 -14.74 6.39 15.31
C GLU A 111 -15.30 7.81 15.44
N MET A 112 -16.30 8.14 14.63
CA MET A 112 -17.32 9.15 14.93
C MET A 112 -18.48 9.03 13.93
N ASP A 113 -19.63 8.62 14.49
CA ASP A 113 -21.02 8.73 14.04
C ASP A 113 -21.40 8.57 12.55
N ASN A 114 -22.06 7.44 12.20
CA ASN A 114 -23.53 7.42 12.17
C ASN A 114 -24.09 6.04 11.80
N SER A 115 -25.14 5.68 12.54
CA SER A 115 -26.19 4.73 12.20
C SER A 115 -26.65 4.91 10.76
N HIS A 116 -26.64 3.85 9.94
CA HIS A 116 -27.70 3.47 8.98
C HIS A 116 -27.33 2.09 8.43
N GLY A 117 -28.07 1.07 8.87
CA GLY A 117 -28.03 -0.26 8.26
C GLY A 117 -28.44 -0.12 6.79
N TYR A 118 -27.55 -0.50 5.89
CA TYR A 118 -27.95 -0.82 4.53
C TYR A 118 -28.39 -2.28 4.53
N ASP A 119 -29.68 -2.47 4.75
CA ASP A 119 -30.37 -3.70 4.44
C ASP A 119 -30.39 -3.82 2.91
N TYR A 120 -29.60 -4.74 2.36
CA TYR A 120 -29.89 -5.25 1.03
C TYR A 120 -30.98 -6.32 1.19
N GLU A 121 -32.24 -5.90 1.01
CA GLU A 121 -33.31 -6.81 0.62
C GLU A 121 -32.89 -7.50 -0.67
N CYS A 122 -32.63 -8.81 -0.57
CA CYS A 122 -32.47 -9.66 -1.72
C CYS A 122 -33.86 -9.89 -2.30
N ASN A 123 -34.18 -9.18 -3.39
CA ASN A 123 -35.33 -9.50 -4.23
C ASN A 123 -35.09 -10.87 -4.88
N GLU A 124 -35.64 -11.93 -4.29
CA GLU A 124 -35.94 -13.16 -5.00
C GLU A 124 -37.31 -13.00 -5.63
N GLU A 125 -37.32 -12.78 -6.95
CA GLU A 125 -38.48 -13.03 -7.81
C GLU A 125 -38.87 -14.52 -7.72
N SER A 126 -40.13 -14.78 -7.37
CA SER A 126 -40.89 -15.97 -7.79
C SER A 126 -42.38 -15.67 -7.82
#